data_AF-A0A6L3X5W4-F1
#
_entry.id   AF-A0A6L3X5W4-F1
#
_cell.length_a   1.000
_cell.length_b   1.000
_cell.length_c   1.000
_cell.angle_alpha   90.00
_cell.angle_beta   90.00
_cell.angle_gamma   90.00
#
_symmetry.space_group_name_H-M   'P 1'
#
loop_
_entity.id
_entity.type
_entity.pdbx_description
1 polymer ?
#
loop_
_entity_poly.entity_id
_entity_poly.type
_entity_poly.pdbx_seq_one_letter_code
_entity_poly.pdbx_strand_id
1 'polypeptide(L)'
;LNQRSRLKEDAIIGLIFSSFFGLGLFMVSLNPTSVNIQTIVLGNILAIAPEDIVQLAIIGVVSIVILLFKWKDLMVTFFDENHARAIGLRPERLKILFFTLLAVSTVAALQTVGAFLVI
;
A
#
# COMPACT_ATOMS: atom_id res chain seq x y z
N LEU A 1 -13.65 -1.70 -25.35
CA LEU A 1 -13.28 -3.13 -25.22
C LEU A 1 -13.41 -3.68 -23.78
N ASN A 2 -13.85 -2.89 -22.79
CA ASN A 2 -13.78 -3.23 -21.35
C ASN A 2 -15.09 -3.75 -20.72
N GLN A 3 -15.93 -4.50 -21.46
CA GLN A 3 -17.28 -4.88 -20.98
C GLN A 3 -17.65 -6.36 -21.21
N ARG A 4 -16.66 -7.25 -21.40
CA ARG A 4 -16.91 -8.69 -21.64
C ARG A 4 -16.37 -9.65 -20.59
N SER A 5 -15.81 -9.17 -19.48
CA SER A 5 -15.50 -10.03 -18.34
C SER A 5 -16.69 -10.02 -17.37
N ARG A 6 -17.32 -11.17 -17.14
CA ARG A 6 -18.34 -11.33 -16.08
C ARG A 6 -17.73 -11.34 -14.67
N LEU A 7 -16.41 -11.21 -14.57
CA LEU A 7 -15.66 -11.10 -13.33
C LEU A 7 -15.41 -9.62 -13.04
N LYS A 8 -15.76 -9.19 -11.83
CA LYS A 8 -15.38 -7.88 -11.31
C LYS A 8 -13.86 -7.75 -11.34
N GLU A 9 -13.37 -6.58 -11.70
CA GLU A 9 -11.93 -6.28 -11.74
C GLU A 9 -11.26 -6.59 -10.38
N ASP A 10 -11.98 -6.30 -9.29
CA ASP A 10 -11.61 -6.65 -7.91
C ASP A 10 -11.37 -8.16 -7.71
N ALA A 11 -12.18 -9.01 -8.35
CA ALA A 11 -12.05 -10.46 -8.24
C ALA A 11 -10.81 -10.97 -8.99
N ILE A 12 -10.45 -10.32 -10.10
CA ILE A 12 -9.24 -10.63 -10.86
C ILE A 12 -8.01 -10.24 -10.04
N ILE A 13 -8.02 -9.05 -9.42
CA ILE A 13 -6.94 -8.57 -8.54
C ILE A 13 -6.74 -9.54 -7.36
N GLY A 14 -7.83 -9.93 -6.68
CA GLY A 14 -7.78 -10.88 -5.58
C GLY A 14 -7.27 -12.27 -5.98
N LEU A 15 -7.69 -12.78 -7.15
CA LEU A 15 -7.24 -14.08 -7.66
C LEU A 15 -5.75 -14.08 -8.00
N ILE A 16 -5.26 -13.03 -8.67
CA ILE A 16 -3.83 -12.87 -8.98
C ILE A 16 -3.03 -12.78 -7.67
N PHE A 17 -3.45 -11.91 -6.74
CA PHE A 17 -2.78 -11.74 -5.45
C PHE A 17 -2.66 -13.06 -4.68
N SER A 18 -3.76 -13.78 -4.49
CA SER A 18 -3.78 -15.06 -3.76
C SER A 18 -2.92 -16.13 -4.43
N SER A 19 -2.94 -16.21 -5.77
CA SER A 19 -2.14 -17.17 -6.54
C SER A 19 -0.63 -16.91 -6.37
N PHE A 20 -0.19 -15.66 -6.54
CA PHE A 20 1.22 -15.30 -6.39
C PHE A 20 1.70 -15.42 -4.95
N PHE A 21 0.84 -15.06 -3.98
CA PHE A 21 1.14 -15.19 -2.57
C PHE A 21 1.34 -16.66 -2.16
N GLY A 22 0.43 -17.54 -2.57
CA GLY A 22 0.54 -18.99 -2.34
C GLY A 22 1.76 -19.60 -3.01
N LEU A 23 2.08 -19.19 -4.25
CA LEU A 23 3.31 -19.61 -4.93
C LEU A 23 4.57 -19.15 -4.20
N GLY A 24 4.60 -17.91 -3.72
CA GLY A 24 5.73 -17.38 -2.93
C GLY A 24 5.95 -18.17 -1.65
N LEU A 25 4.88 -18.47 -0.90
CA LEU A 25 4.95 -19.33 0.29
C LEU A 25 5.43 -20.74 -0.03
N PHE A 26 4.96 -21.32 -1.15
CA PHE A 26 5.40 -22.64 -1.60
C PHE A 26 6.91 -22.67 -1.92
N MET A 27 7.43 -21.66 -2.63
CA MET A 27 8.86 -21.56 -2.93
C MET A 27 9.71 -21.44 -1.66
N VAL A 28 9.25 -20.66 -0.68
CA VAL A 28 9.92 -20.51 0.63
C VAL A 28 9.95 -21.85 1.37
N SER A 29 8.88 -22.64 1.30
CA SER A 29 8.81 -23.94 1.97
C SER A 29 9.85 -24.95 1.44
N LEU A 30 10.37 -24.78 0.22
CA LEU A 30 11.35 -25.69 -0.38
C LEU A 30 12.79 -25.41 0.06
N ASN A 31 13.09 -24.18 0.48
CA ASN A 31 14.39 -23.79 1.02
C ASN A 31 14.17 -23.02 2.32
N PRO A 32 14.20 -23.69 3.49
CA PRO A 32 14.06 -23.02 4.78
C PRO A 32 15.32 -22.20 5.07
N THR A 33 15.36 -20.99 4.54
CA THR A 33 16.33 -19.97 4.94
C THR A 33 16.06 -19.59 6.40
N SER A 34 17.08 -19.18 7.13
CA SER A 34 17.04 -18.78 8.56
C SER A 34 16.16 -17.57 8.91
N VAL A 35 15.35 -17.07 7.96
CA VAL A 35 14.43 -15.95 8.15
C VAL A 35 13.04 -16.51 8.42
N ASN A 36 12.48 -16.21 9.59
CA ASN A 36 11.16 -16.67 9.99
C ASN A 36 10.06 -15.91 9.22
N ILE A 37 9.77 -16.36 7.99
CA ILE A 37 8.78 -15.73 7.10
C ILE A 37 7.37 -15.81 7.71
N GLN A 38 7.13 -16.79 8.59
CA GLN A 38 5.87 -16.91 9.32
C GLN A 38 5.64 -15.71 10.25
N THR A 39 6.70 -15.16 10.85
CA THR A 39 6.65 -13.92 11.63
C THR A 39 6.36 -12.69 10.76
N ILE A 40 6.85 -12.66 9.52
CA ILE A 40 6.60 -11.54 8.57
C ILE A 40 5.17 -11.59 8.01
N VAL A 41 4.66 -12.79 7.77
CA VAL A 41 3.35 -13.02 7.14
C VAL A 41 2.20 -12.87 8.14
N LEU A 42 2.32 -13.48 9.33
CA LEU A 42 1.31 -13.42 10.40
C LEU A 42 1.48 -12.18 11.29
N GLY A 43 2.67 -11.58 11.30
CA GLY A 43 3.03 -10.52 12.23
C GLY A 43 3.39 -11.08 13.60
N ASN A 44 4.35 -10.42 14.26
CA ASN A 44 4.54 -10.58 15.70
C ASN A 44 4.82 -9.21 16.29
N ILE A 45 3.80 -8.62 16.92
CA ILE A 45 3.91 -7.31 17.58
C ILE A 45 5.03 -7.28 18.64
N LEU A 46 5.38 -8.44 19.22
CA LEU A 46 6.45 -8.56 20.21
C LEU A 46 7.86 -8.69 19.59
N ALA A 47 7.97 -8.98 18.30
CA ALA A 47 9.25 -9.08 17.59
C ALA A 47 9.67 -7.76 16.93
N ILE A 48 8.83 -6.73 16.99
CA ILE A 48 9.12 -5.42 16.40
C ILE A 48 10.17 -4.73 17.26
N ALA A 49 11.26 -4.29 16.65
CA ALA A 49 12.27 -3.52 17.35
C ALA A 49 11.74 -2.11 17.67
N PRO A 50 12.09 -1.51 18.82
CA PRO A 50 11.64 -0.14 19.16
C PRO A 50 12.02 0.91 18.10
N GLU A 51 13.12 0.69 17.38
CA GLU A 51 13.58 1.51 16.25
C GLU A 51 12.61 1.50 15.06
N ASP A 52 12.03 0.35 14.73
CA ASP A 52 11.06 0.22 13.62
C ASP A 52 9.77 0.98 13.94
N ILE A 53 9.35 0.98 15.20
CA ILE A 53 8.17 1.73 15.67
C ILE A 53 8.38 3.24 15.51
N VAL A 54 9.57 3.73 15.87
CA VAL A 54 9.92 5.15 15.70
C VAL A 54 9.98 5.52 14.22
N GLN A 55 10.56 4.67 13.38
CA GLN A 55 10.61 4.89 11.94
C GLN A 55 9.21 4.91 11.32
N LEU A 56 8.34 3.97 11.70
CA LEU A 56 6.94 3.95 11.28
C LEU A 56 6.21 5.22 11.71
N ALA A 57 6.39 5.66 12.96
CA ALA A 57 5.77 6.86 13.49
C ALA A 57 6.22 8.11 12.70
N ILE A 58 7.51 8.22 12.39
CA ILE A 58 8.05 9.33 11.57
C ILE A 58 7.42 9.30 10.17
N ILE A 59 7.42 8.14 9.50
CA ILE A 59 6.86 7.99 8.15
C ILE A 59 5.36 8.32 8.15
N GLY A 60 4.61 7.84 9.14
CA GLY A 60 3.19 8.10 9.29
C GLY A 60 2.90 9.59 9.52
N VAL A 61 3.62 10.24 10.44
CA VAL A 61 3.47 11.68 10.71
C VAL A 61 3.82 12.50 9.48
N VAL A 62 4.94 12.22 8.81
CA VAL A 62 5.33 12.91 7.57
C VAL A 62 4.25 12.74 6.49
N SER A 63 3.71 11.54 6.34
CA SER A 63 2.68 11.25 5.35
C SER A 63 1.38 12.03 5.65
N ILE A 64 0.94 12.05 6.91
CA ILE A 64 -0.23 12.82 7.36
C ILE A 64 -0.02 14.31 7.14
N VAL A 65 1.16 14.84 7.47
CA VAL A 65 1.49 16.27 7.28
C VAL A 65 1.41 16.63 5.80
N ILE A 66 2.01 15.83 4.91
CA ILE A 66 1.96 16.07 3.46
C ILE A 66 0.51 16.01 2.96
N LEU A 67 -0.28 15.04 3.43
CA LEU A 67 -1.70 14.93 3.06
C LEU A 67 -2.52 16.13 3.54
N LEU A 68 -2.29 16.64 4.75
CA LEU A 68 -2.96 17.83 5.27
C LEU A 68 -2.61 19.08 4.46
N PHE A 69 -1.32 19.28 4.12
CA PHE A 69 -0.90 20.40 3.27
C PHE A 69 -1.46 20.31 1.85
N LYS A 70 -1.61 19.09 1.31
CA LYS A 70 -2.13 18.84 -0.05
C LYS A 70 -3.62 18.50 -0.10
N TRP A 71 -4.33 18.58 1.02
CA TRP A 71 -5.73 18.15 1.14
C TRP A 71 -6.64 18.84 0.13
N LYS A 72 -6.52 20.16 -0.03
CA LYS A 72 -7.32 20.92 -1.01
C LYS A 72 -7.01 20.51 -2.46
N ASP A 73 -5.73 20.37 -2.82
CA ASP A 73 -5.30 20.01 -4.17
C ASP A 73 -5.75 18.58 -4.55
N LEU A 74 -5.67 17.64 -3.58
CA LEU A 74 -6.13 16.27 -3.75
C LEU A 74 -7.65 16.20 -3.85
N MET A 75 -8.39 16.92 -3.01
CA MET A 75 -9.85 16.94 -3.03
C MET A 75 -10.38 17.42 -4.38
N VAL A 76 -9.81 18.50 -4.94
CA VAL A 76 -10.19 19.00 -6.27
C VAL A 76 -9.83 17.98 -7.37
N THR A 77 -8.67 17.33 -7.25
CA THR A 77 -8.24 16.31 -8.23
C THR A 77 -9.13 15.08 -8.24
N PHE A 78 -9.62 14.62 -7.08
CA PHE A 78 -10.49 13.45 -6.97
C PHE A 78 -11.95 13.74 -7.33
N PHE A 79 -12.44 14.96 -7.10
CA PHE A 79 -13.81 15.34 -7.46
C PHE A 79 -13.96 15.70 -8.94
N ASP A 80 -13.02 16.47 -9.49
CA ASP A 80 -13.09 16.90 -10.89
C ASP A 80 -11.69 17.15 -11.47
N GLU A 81 -11.16 16.12 -12.13
CA GLU A 81 -9.85 16.14 -12.77
C GLU A 81 -9.76 17.20 -13.89
N ASN A 82 -10.88 17.50 -14.56
CA ASN A 82 -10.95 18.53 -15.59
C ASN A 82 -10.94 19.94 -14.97
N HIS A 83 -11.63 20.14 -13.84
CA HIS A 83 -11.56 21.40 -13.09
C HIS A 83 -10.17 21.64 -12.48
N ALA A 84 -9.52 20.61 -11.96
CA ALA A 84 -8.17 20.69 -11.42
C ALA A 84 -7.16 21.13 -12.50
N ARG A 85 -7.30 20.60 -13.72
CA ARG A 85 -6.46 20.99 -14.86
C ARG A 85 -6.75 22.43 -15.32
N ALA A 86 -8.00 22.88 -15.24
CA ALA A 86 -8.39 24.26 -15.57
C ALA A 86 -7.83 25.30 -14.59
N ILE A 87 -7.64 24.95 -13.31
CA ILE A 87 -7.02 25.81 -12.28
C ILE A 87 -5.48 25.81 -12.39
N GLY A 88 -4.90 25.04 -13.33
CA GLY A 88 -3.46 24.95 -13.55
C GLY A 88 -2.74 23.94 -12.66
N LEU A 89 -3.47 23.12 -11.89
CA LEU A 89 -2.87 21.97 -11.21
C LEU A 89 -2.56 20.87 -12.23
N ARG A 90 -1.58 20.02 -11.90
CA ARG A 90 -1.23 18.82 -12.69
C ARG A 90 -1.75 17.58 -11.96
N PRO A 91 -2.97 17.09 -12.29
CA PRO A 91 -3.61 15.94 -11.62
C PRO A 91 -2.71 14.72 -11.53
N GLU A 92 -1.96 14.42 -12.59
CA GLU A 92 -1.02 13.29 -12.64
C GLU A 92 0.02 13.34 -11.53
N ARG A 93 0.60 14.50 -11.24
CA ARG A 93 1.61 14.63 -10.18
C ARG A 93 1.01 14.46 -8.79
N LEU A 94 -0.21 14.95 -8.59
CA LEU A 94 -0.96 14.79 -7.34
C LEU A 94 -1.37 13.33 -7.11
N LYS A 95 -1.81 12.64 -8.16
CA LYS A 95 -2.08 11.21 -8.13
C LYS A 95 -0.82 10.42 -7.82
N ILE A 96 0.29 10.68 -8.50
CA ILE A 96 1.58 10.01 -8.23
C ILE A 96 2.00 10.25 -6.79
N LEU A 97 1.98 11.49 -6.30
CA LEU A 97 2.31 11.82 -4.92
C LEU A 97 1.45 11.02 -3.92
N PHE A 98 0.13 10.99 -4.15
CA PHE A 98 -0.81 10.24 -3.31
C PHE A 98 -0.53 8.74 -3.32
N PHE A 99 -0.33 8.14 -4.49
CA PHE A 99 -0.01 6.72 -4.61
C PHE A 99 1.35 6.38 -3.99
N THR A 100 2.34 7.27 -4.06
CA THR A 100 3.63 7.09 -3.38
C THR A 100 3.46 7.14 -1.87
N LEU A 101 2.73 8.12 -1.33
CA LEU A 101 2.43 8.20 0.11
C LEU A 101 1.69 6.95 0.59
N LEU A 102 0.69 6.52 -0.17
CA LEU A 102 -0.07 5.30 0.11
C LEU A 102 0.85 4.08 0.12
N ALA A 103 1.68 3.90 -0.90
CA ALA A 103 2.59 2.77 -1.00
C ALA A 103 3.59 2.73 0.18
N VAL A 104 4.20 3.88 0.52
CA VAL A 104 5.13 3.99 1.64
C VAL A 104 4.43 3.66 2.96
N SER A 105 3.24 4.21 3.19
CA SER A 105 2.45 3.93 4.38
C SER A 105 2.05 2.46 4.49
N THR A 106 1.62 1.85 3.39
CA THR A 106 1.24 0.42 3.35
C THR A 106 2.45 -0.46 3.63
N VAL A 107 3.61 -0.20 3.01
CA VAL A 107 4.84 -0.98 3.25
C VAL A 107 5.28 -0.90 4.71
N ALA A 108 5.24 0.30 5.31
CA ALA A 108 5.59 0.48 6.71
C ALA A 108 4.61 -0.27 7.65
N ALA A 109 3.32 -0.25 7.34
CA ALA A 109 2.31 -1.02 8.08
C ALA A 109 2.54 -2.54 7.95
N LEU A 110 2.87 -3.04 6.76
CA LEU A 110 3.13 -4.46 6.49
C LEU A 110 4.30 -5.00 7.33
N GLN A 111 5.37 -4.21 7.49
CA GLN A 111 6.53 -4.61 8.31
C GLN A 111 6.19 -4.70 9.80
N THR A 112 5.26 -3.86 10.26
CA THR A 112 4.91 -3.72 11.68
C THR A 112 3.87 -4.76 12.08
N VAL A 113 2.77 -4.86 11.35
CA VAL A 113 1.61 -5.67 11.74
C VAL A 113 1.60 -7.04 11.04
N GLY A 114 2.29 -7.18 9.90
CA GLY A 114 2.30 -8.40 9.09
C GLY A 114 1.31 -8.34 7.91
N ALA A 115 1.61 -9.09 6.85
CA ALA A 115 0.94 -8.95 5.56
C ALA A 115 -0.56 -9.26 5.59
N PHE A 116 -0.99 -10.26 6.37
CA PHE A 116 -2.40 -10.66 6.44
C PHE A 116 -3.30 -9.66 7.19
N LEU A 117 -2.74 -8.85 8.08
CA LEU A 117 -3.52 -7.93 8.91
C LEU A 117 -3.76 -6.59 8.23
N VAL A 118 -2.98 -6.25 7.21
CA VAL A 118 -3.04 -4.95 6.50
C VAL A 118 -3.89 -5.01 5.23
N ILE A 119 -3.96 -6.18 4.58
CA ILE A 119 -4.62 -6.42 3.29
C ILE A 119 -6.08 -6.83 3.54
#